data_AF-A0A943B0K7-F1
#
_entry.id   AF-A0A943B0K7-F1
#
_cell.length_a   1.000
_cell.length_b   1.000
_cell.length_c   1.000
_cell.angle_alpha   90.00
_cell.angle_beta   90.00
_cell.angle_gamma   90.00
#
_symmetry.space_group_name_H-M   'P 1'
#
loop_
_entity.id
_entity.type
_entity.pdbx_description
1 polymer ?
#
loop_
_entity_poly.entity_id
_entity_poly.type
_entity_poly.pdbx_seq_one_letter_code
_entity_poly.pdbx_strand_id
1 'polypeptide(L)'
;MSRLFIYDENMVDERAKITVAKMAAVSDIVAPEKQYIQYTNKGEVTVLAGCVIAVGENAVFKTVEKALTKANLDQGADFEHGKDYYIYICDPGTNSQDEVYLISLNSTFPDGETWDDTNTRKIGGFHYGRVRNTDEHGRAINTSGSVRGSGWESNTRVDILPNSVWTTKHRPKCDPSGMVYLGNALWGDIYLSSDDGANGLQSVYNSTPITGTEGLNWYIAGERARRVGKRLPDYMEFTVAADGSPQGLDNSNANGWTATTNKARTAVGKIANAVSALNICDLVGNVWKWLNELMHDPTAASGAWYDVFGGGYGQAWMYSSTGLHALIGGGYWSDGVYCGSRAVSCNHYPWNVSTFVGVWCVCDSL
;
A
#
# COMPACT_ATOMS: atom_id res chain seq x y z
N MET A 1 -16.43 -32.04 -20.89
CA MET A 1 -15.73 -32.15 -19.60
C MET A 1 -15.44 -33.62 -19.32
N SER A 2 -14.17 -34.02 -19.26
CA SER A 2 -13.77 -35.33 -18.74
C SER A 2 -13.57 -35.25 -17.22
N ARG A 3 -13.79 -36.35 -16.50
CA ARG A 3 -13.53 -36.40 -15.04
C ARG A 3 -12.01 -36.37 -14.78
N LEU A 4 -11.58 -35.51 -13.85
CA LEU A 4 -10.17 -35.34 -13.44
C LEU A 4 -9.63 -36.53 -12.64
N PHE A 5 -10.48 -37.12 -11.80
CA PHE A 5 -10.20 -38.36 -11.07
C PHE A 5 -11.28 -39.40 -11.37
N ILE A 6 -10.85 -40.64 -11.50
CA ILE A 6 -11.73 -41.80 -11.59
C ILE A 6 -11.24 -42.88 -10.62
N TYR A 7 -12.16 -43.72 -10.17
CA TYR A 7 -11.80 -44.95 -9.49
C TYR A 7 -11.30 -45.96 -10.53
N ASP A 8 -10.06 -46.39 -10.40
CA ASP A 8 -9.49 -47.53 -11.11
C ASP A 8 -8.63 -48.31 -10.13
N GLU A 9 -9.13 -49.47 -9.73
CA GLU A 9 -8.49 -50.36 -8.76
C GLU A 9 -7.07 -50.78 -9.20
N ASN A 10 -6.83 -50.85 -10.51
CA ASN A 10 -5.57 -51.33 -11.07
C ASN A 10 -4.59 -50.20 -11.44
N MET A 11 -4.98 -48.93 -11.28
CA MET A 11 -4.17 -47.74 -11.58
C MET A 11 -3.58 -47.72 -13.01
N VAL A 12 -4.28 -48.33 -13.96
CA VAL A 12 -3.88 -48.40 -15.38
C VAL A 12 -4.32 -47.13 -16.11
N ASP A 13 -5.48 -46.59 -15.75
CA ASP A 13 -5.93 -45.30 -16.24
C ASP A 13 -5.12 -44.19 -15.57
N GLU A 14 -4.43 -43.39 -16.39
CA GLU A 14 -3.66 -42.24 -15.95
C GLU A 14 -4.49 -41.31 -15.06
N ARG A 15 -5.81 -41.21 -15.23
CA ARG A 15 -6.72 -40.37 -14.41
C ARG A 15 -6.88 -40.86 -12.97
N ALA A 16 -6.64 -42.15 -12.70
CA ALA A 16 -6.70 -42.70 -11.35
C ALA A 16 -5.41 -42.48 -10.54
N LYS A 17 -4.27 -42.27 -11.22
CA LYS A 17 -3.00 -41.97 -10.55
C LYS A 17 -3.04 -40.60 -9.86
N ILE A 18 -2.83 -40.52 -8.54
CA ILE A 18 -2.56 -39.24 -7.89
C ILE A 18 -1.08 -38.90 -8.14
N THR A 19 -0.84 -37.89 -8.97
CA THR A 19 0.50 -37.39 -9.28
C THR A 19 0.71 -36.02 -8.65
N VAL A 20 1.96 -35.58 -8.54
CA VAL A 20 2.27 -34.23 -8.07
C VAL A 20 1.64 -33.19 -8.99
N ALA A 21 1.69 -33.39 -10.32
CA ALA A 21 1.00 -32.52 -11.28
C ALA A 21 -0.50 -32.40 -11.06
N LYS A 22 -1.18 -33.49 -10.71
CA LYS A 22 -2.61 -33.40 -10.37
C LYS A 22 -2.86 -32.72 -9.04
N MET A 23 -1.95 -32.85 -8.08
CA MET A 23 -2.09 -32.15 -6.81
C MET A 23 -1.79 -30.66 -6.96
N ALA A 24 -0.77 -30.29 -7.72
CA ALA A 24 -0.44 -28.91 -8.07
C ALA A 24 -1.57 -28.23 -8.87
N ALA A 25 -2.24 -28.96 -9.77
CA ALA A 25 -3.40 -28.46 -10.51
C ALA A 25 -4.66 -28.25 -9.65
N VAL A 26 -4.72 -28.83 -8.45
CA VAL A 26 -5.91 -28.81 -7.57
C VAL A 26 -5.67 -27.98 -6.30
N SER A 27 -4.42 -27.69 -5.93
CA SER A 27 -4.10 -26.98 -4.68
C SER A 27 -3.79 -25.49 -4.89
N ASP A 28 -4.68 -24.65 -4.36
CA ASP A 28 -4.27 -23.35 -3.82
C ASP A 28 -3.26 -23.58 -2.66
N ILE A 29 -2.53 -22.55 -2.26
CA ILE A 29 -1.67 -22.62 -1.07
C ILE A 29 -2.54 -23.07 0.11
N VAL A 30 -2.07 -24.04 0.89
CA VAL A 30 -2.68 -24.36 2.19
C VAL A 30 -1.72 -23.84 3.24
N ALA A 31 -2.17 -22.92 4.08
CA ALA A 31 -1.33 -22.31 5.11
C ALA A 31 -2.03 -22.41 6.48
N PRO A 32 -1.27 -22.59 7.57
CA PRO A 32 -1.84 -22.62 8.92
C PRO A 32 -2.50 -21.28 9.29
N GLU A 33 -1.96 -20.18 8.75
CA GLU A 33 -2.48 -18.83 8.93
C GLU A 33 -2.44 -18.06 7.61
N LYS A 34 -3.30 -17.05 7.47
CA LYS A 34 -3.27 -16.17 6.29
C LYS A 34 -1.95 -15.40 6.19
N GLN A 35 -1.42 -14.94 7.32
CA GLN A 35 -0.14 -14.21 7.43
C GLN A 35 1.02 -15.17 7.65
N TYR A 36 1.22 -16.12 6.73
CA TYR A 36 2.28 -17.13 6.83
C TYR A 36 3.69 -16.60 6.50
N ILE A 37 3.83 -15.31 6.19
CA ILE A 37 5.10 -14.59 6.14
C ILE A 37 4.95 -13.40 7.09
N GLN A 38 5.90 -13.23 8.00
CA GLN A 38 5.81 -12.24 9.06
C GLN A 38 7.13 -11.49 9.19
N TYR A 39 7.07 -10.19 9.45
CA TYR A 39 8.25 -9.46 9.94
C TYR A 39 8.64 -10.01 11.31
N THR A 40 9.89 -10.42 11.48
CA THR A 40 10.38 -11.00 12.74
C THR A 40 11.46 -10.17 13.38
N ASN A 41 12.42 -9.68 12.58
CA ASN A 41 13.52 -8.86 13.04
C ASN A 41 13.85 -7.79 12.01
N LYS A 42 14.70 -6.83 12.41
CA LYS A 42 15.20 -5.81 11.48
C LYS A 42 15.87 -6.47 10.27
N GLY A 43 15.38 -6.16 9.07
CA GLY A 43 15.85 -6.73 7.81
C GLY A 43 15.52 -8.23 7.62
N GLU A 44 14.56 -8.77 8.36
CA GLU A 44 14.20 -10.18 8.33
C GLU A 44 12.69 -10.40 8.34
N VAL A 45 12.25 -11.30 7.46
CA VAL A 45 10.91 -11.90 7.52
C VAL A 45 11.03 -13.40 7.69
N THR A 46 10.07 -14.02 8.35
CA THR A 46 10.03 -15.48 8.54
C THR A 46 8.84 -16.07 7.82
N VAL A 47 9.11 -17.11 7.03
CA VAL A 47 8.09 -18.01 6.47
C VAL A 47 7.74 -19.03 7.54
N LEU A 48 6.46 -19.18 7.85
CA LEU A 48 5.98 -20.14 8.85
C LEU A 48 6.07 -21.58 8.34
N ALA A 49 6.30 -22.52 9.26
CA ALA A 49 6.25 -23.95 8.97
C ALA A 49 4.82 -24.43 8.64
N GLY A 50 4.72 -25.50 7.85
CA GLY A 50 3.48 -26.22 7.61
C GLY A 50 2.60 -25.69 6.48
N CYS A 51 3.08 -24.71 5.71
CA CYS A 51 2.40 -24.33 4.46
C CYS A 51 2.65 -25.42 3.42
N VAL A 52 1.61 -25.82 2.67
CA VAL A 52 1.73 -26.71 1.52
C VAL A 52 1.56 -25.87 0.26
N ILE A 53 2.62 -25.81 -0.55
CA ILE A 53 2.72 -24.89 -1.69
C ILE A 53 3.14 -25.69 -2.93
N ALA A 54 2.26 -25.72 -3.92
CA ALA A 54 2.61 -26.23 -5.24
C ALA A 54 3.46 -25.22 -6.01
N VAL A 55 4.51 -25.67 -6.69
CA VAL A 55 5.38 -24.84 -7.54
C VAL A 55 5.47 -25.52 -8.90
N GLY A 56 5.10 -24.78 -9.94
CA GLY A 56 4.98 -25.34 -11.27
C GLY A 56 3.99 -26.50 -11.36
N GLU A 57 4.27 -27.40 -12.29
CA GLU A 57 3.49 -28.64 -12.48
C GLU A 57 4.08 -29.84 -11.73
N ASN A 58 5.29 -29.75 -11.18
CA ASN A 58 6.03 -30.95 -10.76
C ASN A 58 6.42 -30.99 -9.28
N ALA A 59 6.24 -29.89 -8.53
CA ALA A 59 6.65 -29.82 -7.15
C ALA A 59 5.52 -29.38 -6.21
N VAL A 60 5.47 -30.00 -5.03
CA VAL A 60 4.66 -29.56 -3.89
C VAL A 60 5.55 -29.62 -2.66
N PHE A 61 5.81 -28.46 -2.06
CA PHE A 61 6.64 -28.32 -0.88
C PHE A 61 5.80 -28.16 0.37
N LYS A 62 6.32 -28.67 1.49
CA LYS A 62 5.81 -28.36 2.82
C LYS A 62 6.86 -27.52 3.53
N THR A 63 6.52 -26.27 3.81
CA THR A 63 7.47 -25.31 4.38
C THR A 63 7.91 -25.73 5.78
N VAL A 64 9.17 -25.49 6.08
CA VAL A 64 9.69 -25.39 7.44
C VAL A 64 9.83 -23.92 7.82
N GLU A 65 9.94 -23.63 9.11
CA GLU A 65 10.17 -22.26 9.55
C GLU A 65 11.49 -21.77 8.97
N LYS A 66 11.45 -20.64 8.26
CA LYS A 66 12.61 -20.12 7.54
C LYS A 66 12.68 -18.61 7.65
N ALA A 67 13.75 -18.12 8.29
CA ALA A 67 14.13 -16.72 8.24
C ALA A 67 14.71 -16.38 6.85
N LEU A 68 14.22 -15.29 6.27
CA LEU A 68 14.67 -14.72 5.01
C LEU A 68 15.22 -13.32 5.28
N THR A 69 16.40 -13.05 4.74
CA THR A 69 17.13 -11.79 4.90
C THR A 69 17.64 -11.32 3.54
N LYS A 70 18.44 -10.25 3.50
CA LYS A 70 19.15 -9.82 2.29
C LYS A 70 20.04 -10.91 1.66
N ALA A 71 20.43 -11.95 2.41
CA ALA A 71 21.15 -13.09 1.86
C ALA A 71 20.31 -13.92 0.87
N ASN A 72 18.99 -13.73 0.86
CA ASN A 72 18.05 -14.36 -0.06
C ASN A 72 17.76 -13.50 -1.29
N LEU A 73 18.38 -12.32 -1.43
CA LEU A 73 18.25 -11.51 -2.64
C LEU A 73 18.81 -12.28 -3.85
N ASP A 74 18.04 -12.31 -4.93
CA ASP A 74 18.50 -12.82 -6.22
C ASP A 74 19.49 -11.86 -6.89
N GLN A 75 19.30 -10.55 -6.69
CA GLN A 75 20.13 -9.47 -7.19
C GLN A 75 20.41 -8.43 -6.10
N GLY A 76 21.61 -7.85 -6.15
CA GLY A 76 22.05 -6.84 -5.18
C GLY A 76 22.60 -7.44 -3.89
N ALA A 77 23.08 -6.57 -3.00
CA ALA A 77 23.75 -6.95 -1.75
C ALA A 77 23.02 -6.48 -0.48
N ASP A 78 22.02 -5.60 -0.62
CA ASP A 78 21.21 -5.11 0.48
C ASP A 78 19.84 -4.64 -0.03
N PHE A 79 18.89 -4.47 0.89
CA PHE A 79 17.60 -3.89 0.56
C PHE A 79 17.73 -2.38 0.31
N GLU A 80 17.14 -1.91 -0.79
CA GLU A 80 17.14 -0.52 -1.20
C GLU A 80 15.92 0.21 -0.64
N HIS A 81 16.14 1.41 -0.11
CA HIS A 81 15.06 2.23 0.43
C HIS A 81 14.07 2.64 -0.66
N GLY A 82 12.77 2.47 -0.37
CA GLY A 82 11.68 2.85 -1.25
C GLY A 82 11.38 1.81 -2.32
N LYS A 83 11.75 0.54 -2.09
CA LYS A 83 11.51 -0.56 -3.03
C LYS A 83 10.56 -1.60 -2.45
N ASP A 84 9.71 -2.12 -3.33
CA ASP A 84 8.90 -3.30 -3.09
C ASP A 84 9.68 -4.55 -3.50
N TYR A 85 9.69 -5.54 -2.61
CA TYR A 85 10.32 -6.83 -2.80
C TYR A 85 9.26 -7.94 -2.79
N TYR A 86 9.46 -8.92 -3.66
CA TYR A 86 8.59 -10.07 -3.85
C TYR A 86 9.31 -11.33 -3.38
N ILE A 87 8.61 -12.18 -2.64
CA ILE A 87 9.14 -13.42 -2.10
C ILE A 87 8.63 -14.58 -2.95
N TYR A 88 9.56 -15.39 -3.42
CA TYR A 88 9.30 -16.57 -4.22
C TYR A 88 9.78 -17.83 -3.52
N ILE A 89 9.00 -18.90 -3.67
CA ILE A 89 9.45 -20.27 -3.45
C ILE A 89 9.75 -20.88 -4.83
N CYS A 90 10.91 -21.51 -4.95
CA CYS A 90 11.46 -21.98 -6.22
C CYS A 90 11.77 -23.47 -6.15
N ASP A 91 11.43 -24.20 -7.21
CA ASP A 91 11.80 -25.59 -7.40
C ASP A 91 13.18 -25.67 -8.09
N PRO A 92 14.22 -26.17 -7.42
CA PRO A 92 15.55 -26.33 -8.03
C PRO A 92 15.60 -27.44 -9.11
N GLY A 93 14.50 -28.16 -9.36
CA GLY A 93 14.36 -29.13 -10.45
C GLY A 93 14.94 -30.51 -10.15
N THR A 94 15.29 -30.80 -8.89
CA THR A 94 15.80 -32.11 -8.47
C THR A 94 15.08 -32.62 -7.23
N ASN A 95 14.61 -33.87 -7.25
CA ASN A 95 13.89 -34.49 -6.12
C ASN A 95 14.73 -34.67 -4.85
N SER A 96 16.04 -34.38 -4.90
CA SER A 96 16.98 -34.48 -3.78
C SER A 96 17.21 -33.16 -3.05
N GLN A 97 16.64 -32.05 -3.54
CA GLN A 97 16.79 -30.73 -2.94
C GLN A 97 15.43 -30.21 -2.48
N ASP A 98 15.42 -29.56 -1.32
CA ASP A 98 14.26 -28.82 -0.81
C ASP A 98 14.04 -27.53 -1.61
N GLU A 99 12.98 -26.79 -1.27
CA GLU A 99 12.71 -25.50 -1.91
C GLU A 99 13.81 -24.46 -1.69
N VAL A 100 13.95 -23.55 -2.65
CA VAL A 100 14.78 -22.34 -2.50
C VAL A 100 13.89 -21.13 -2.36
N TYR A 101 14.20 -20.27 -1.38
CA TYR A 101 13.52 -18.98 -1.22
C TYR A 101 14.38 -17.86 -1.80
N LEU A 102 13.77 -17.08 -2.69
CA LEU A 102 14.37 -15.88 -3.27
C LEU A 102 13.52 -14.65 -2.98
N ILE A 103 14.20 -13.54 -2.72
CA ILE A 103 13.61 -12.21 -2.61
C ILE A 103 14.06 -11.43 -3.86
N SER A 104 13.11 -10.88 -4.60
CA SER A 104 13.38 -10.21 -5.87
C SER A 104 12.71 -8.84 -5.96
N LEU A 105 13.32 -7.94 -6.73
CA LEU A 105 12.66 -6.72 -7.21
C LEU A 105 11.72 -7.01 -8.40
N ASN A 106 11.95 -8.11 -9.12
CA ASN A 106 11.15 -8.50 -10.26
C ASN A 106 9.81 -9.08 -9.79
N SER A 107 8.72 -8.50 -10.27
CA SER A 107 7.36 -8.88 -9.91
C SER A 107 6.80 -10.05 -10.73
N THR A 108 7.55 -10.60 -11.67
CA THR A 108 7.07 -11.73 -12.49
C THR A 108 7.61 -13.04 -11.94
N PHE A 109 8.93 -13.16 -11.87
CA PHE A 109 9.70 -14.26 -11.28
C PHE A 109 11.09 -13.73 -10.88
N PRO A 110 11.85 -14.43 -10.02
CA PRO A 110 13.20 -14.03 -9.64
C PRO A 110 14.12 -13.89 -10.86
N ASP A 111 15.06 -12.97 -10.81
CA ASP A 111 16.07 -12.77 -11.85
C ASP A 111 17.10 -13.91 -11.81
N GLY A 112 17.57 -14.33 -13.00
CA GLY A 112 18.53 -15.41 -13.19
C GLY A 112 18.20 -16.27 -14.41
N GLU A 113 19.13 -17.09 -14.88
CA GLU A 113 18.90 -17.93 -16.07
C GLU A 113 18.11 -19.21 -15.76
N THR A 114 17.97 -19.58 -14.49
CA THR A 114 17.35 -20.84 -14.06
C THR A 114 15.92 -20.69 -13.56
N TRP A 115 15.39 -19.47 -13.47
CA TRP A 115 14.09 -19.19 -12.85
C TRP A 115 13.10 -18.63 -13.87
N ASP A 116 11.91 -19.21 -13.91
CA ASP A 116 10.80 -18.79 -14.76
C ASP A 116 9.44 -19.03 -14.08
N ASP A 117 8.35 -18.86 -14.82
CA ASP A 117 6.98 -19.05 -14.34
C ASP A 117 6.59 -20.53 -14.15
N THR A 118 7.41 -21.47 -14.63
CA THR A 118 7.17 -22.90 -14.52
C THR A 118 7.82 -23.53 -13.30
N ASN A 119 8.84 -22.89 -12.71
CA ASN A 119 9.55 -23.41 -11.54
C ASN A 119 9.61 -22.44 -10.35
N THR A 120 8.89 -21.31 -10.41
CA THR A 120 8.76 -20.39 -9.30
C THR A 120 7.31 -20.08 -8.96
N ARG A 121 7.06 -19.73 -7.70
CA ARG A 121 5.76 -19.22 -7.26
C ARG A 121 5.95 -18.05 -6.34
N LYS A 122 5.34 -16.91 -6.69
CA LYS A 122 5.26 -15.75 -5.80
C LYS A 122 4.33 -16.08 -4.63
N ILE A 123 4.84 -15.95 -3.41
CA ILE A 123 4.12 -16.29 -2.18
C ILE A 123 3.84 -15.08 -1.29
N GLY A 124 4.45 -13.94 -1.55
CA GLY A 124 4.24 -12.71 -0.80
C GLY A 124 5.20 -11.60 -1.20
N GLY A 125 5.34 -10.62 -0.32
CA GLY A 125 6.27 -9.51 -0.50
C GLY A 125 6.21 -8.51 0.64
N PHE A 126 7.01 -7.45 0.54
CA PHE A 126 7.06 -6.36 1.50
C PHE A 126 7.65 -5.11 0.87
N HIS A 127 7.50 -3.97 1.55
CA HIS A 127 8.16 -2.72 1.21
C HIS A 127 9.33 -2.45 2.17
N TYR A 128 10.48 -2.05 1.64
CA TYR A 128 11.62 -1.62 2.43
C TYR A 128 11.72 -0.10 2.46
N GLY A 129 11.47 0.52 3.61
CA GLY A 129 11.21 1.96 3.69
C GLY A 129 11.35 2.51 5.10
N ARG A 130 10.63 3.61 5.38
CA ARG A 130 10.70 4.31 6.67
C ARG A 130 9.70 3.72 7.67
N VAL A 131 10.18 3.38 8.86
CA VAL A 131 9.37 2.84 9.96
C VAL A 131 9.36 3.79 11.15
N ARG A 132 8.17 4.08 11.69
CA ARG A 132 7.99 4.78 12.95
C ARG A 132 8.16 3.81 14.10
N ASN A 133 8.98 4.16 15.09
CA ASN A 133 9.08 3.37 16.30
C ASN A 133 7.84 3.63 17.19
N THR A 134 7.14 2.55 17.54
CA THR A 134 5.94 2.58 18.38
C THR A 134 6.10 1.65 19.59
N ASP A 135 5.25 1.82 20.59
CA ASP A 135 5.04 0.81 21.62
C ASP A 135 4.17 -0.36 21.11
N GLU A 136 3.87 -1.30 22.00
CA GLU A 136 3.00 -2.47 21.76
C GLU A 136 1.54 -2.13 21.42
N HIS A 137 1.13 -0.87 21.60
CA HIS A 137 -0.20 -0.37 21.26
C HIS A 137 -0.20 0.49 20.00
N GLY A 138 0.91 0.54 19.26
CA GLY A 138 1.02 1.33 18.02
C GLY A 138 1.16 2.84 18.25
N ARG A 139 1.52 3.29 19.46
CA ARG A 139 1.70 4.71 19.76
C ARG A 139 3.15 5.11 19.54
N ALA A 140 3.39 6.20 18.83
CA ALA A 140 4.74 6.69 18.56
C ALA A 140 5.51 7.02 19.86
N ILE A 141 6.77 6.60 19.94
CA ILE A 141 7.63 6.74 21.13
C ILE A 141 8.92 7.48 20.81
N ASN A 142 9.54 8.10 21.82
CA ASN A 142 10.93 8.56 21.72
C ASN A 142 11.93 7.41 21.94
N THR A 143 13.23 7.72 21.89
CA THR A 143 14.30 6.72 22.04
C THR A 143 14.35 6.07 23.42
N SER A 144 13.69 6.64 24.44
CA SER A 144 13.56 6.08 25.78
C SER A 144 12.27 5.27 25.97
N GLY A 145 11.45 5.09 24.93
CA GLY A 145 10.18 4.36 25.01
C GLY A 145 9.00 5.18 25.54
N SER A 146 9.15 6.49 25.75
CA SER A 146 8.06 7.35 26.22
C SER A 146 7.15 7.74 25.07
N VAL A 147 5.84 7.47 25.22
CA VAL A 147 4.80 7.83 24.23
C VAL A 147 4.78 9.34 24.02
N ARG A 148 5.03 9.75 22.77
CA ARG A 148 5.18 11.15 22.36
C ARG A 148 6.11 11.97 23.27
N GLY A 149 7.13 11.31 23.85
CA GLY A 149 8.18 11.98 24.62
C GLY A 149 9.04 12.88 23.73
N SER A 150 9.85 13.76 24.34
CA SER A 150 10.71 14.70 23.58
C SER A 150 11.52 14.00 22.48
N GLY A 151 11.44 14.52 21.25
CA GLY A 151 12.15 14.00 20.08
C GLY A 151 11.56 12.73 19.45
N TRP A 152 10.34 12.35 19.80
CA TRP A 152 9.67 11.18 19.19
C TRP A 152 9.50 11.32 17.67
N GLU A 153 9.36 12.54 17.15
CA GLU A 153 9.15 12.83 15.73
C GLU A 153 10.30 12.36 14.85
N SER A 154 11.53 12.36 15.37
CA SER A 154 12.72 11.89 14.64
C SER A 154 13.07 10.43 14.92
N ASN A 155 12.37 9.77 15.87
CA ASN A 155 12.59 8.37 16.20
C ASN A 155 11.99 7.43 15.14
N THR A 156 12.65 7.38 13.99
CA THR A 156 12.33 6.54 12.84
C THR A 156 13.54 5.74 12.41
N ARG A 157 13.32 4.68 11.63
CA ARG A 157 14.40 3.87 11.06
C ARG A 157 14.08 3.46 9.62
N VAL A 158 15.09 3.04 8.88
CA VAL A 158 14.89 2.37 7.58
C VAL A 158 14.95 0.86 7.81
N ASP A 159 13.93 0.15 7.33
CA ASP A 159 13.71 -1.27 7.58
C ASP A 159 12.63 -1.84 6.65
N ILE A 160 12.39 -3.16 6.73
CA ILE A 160 11.17 -3.77 6.21
C ILE A 160 10.00 -3.17 6.98
N LEU A 161 8.99 -2.64 6.30
CA LEU A 161 7.78 -2.13 6.94
C LEU A 161 6.97 -3.33 7.46
N PRO A 162 6.80 -3.49 8.80
CA PRO A 162 6.20 -4.72 9.34
C PRO A 162 4.77 -4.95 8.82
N ASN A 163 4.00 -3.88 8.66
CA ASN A 163 2.64 -3.93 8.14
C ASN A 163 2.54 -3.86 6.61
N SER A 164 3.66 -3.82 5.88
CA SER A 164 3.66 -4.00 4.41
C SER A 164 3.81 -5.46 3.99
N VAL A 165 4.16 -6.35 4.94
CA VAL A 165 4.35 -7.77 4.66
C VAL A 165 3.00 -8.38 4.27
N TRP A 166 2.93 -8.84 3.03
CA TRP A 166 1.72 -9.44 2.47
C TRP A 166 2.00 -10.86 1.99
N THR A 167 0.95 -11.67 1.95
CA THR A 167 0.97 -13.03 1.41
C THR A 167 -0.13 -13.19 0.37
N THR A 168 -0.12 -14.28 -0.39
CA THR A 168 -1.23 -14.59 -1.31
C THR A 168 -2.60 -14.68 -0.61
N LYS A 169 -2.63 -14.91 0.71
CA LYS A 169 -3.85 -15.02 1.53
C LYS A 169 -4.10 -13.81 2.45
N HIS A 170 -3.16 -12.87 2.53
CA HIS A 170 -3.26 -11.64 3.31
C HIS A 170 -2.63 -10.49 2.53
N ARG A 171 -3.44 -9.83 1.71
CA ARG A 171 -3.02 -8.77 0.79
C ARG A 171 -4.22 -7.87 0.45
N PRO A 172 -4.01 -6.67 -0.10
CA PRO A 172 -5.10 -5.93 -0.71
C PRO A 172 -5.67 -6.68 -1.92
N LYS A 173 -6.92 -6.36 -2.26
CA LYS A 173 -7.56 -6.82 -3.50
C LYS A 173 -6.85 -6.28 -4.75
N CYS A 174 -6.26 -5.09 -4.67
CA CYS A 174 -5.46 -4.50 -5.75
C CYS A 174 -4.02 -5.07 -5.78
N ASP A 175 -3.16 -4.43 -6.57
CA ASP A 175 -1.72 -4.66 -6.50
C ASP A 175 -1.21 -4.27 -5.10
N PRO A 176 -0.40 -5.12 -4.43
CA PRO A 176 0.03 -4.90 -3.05
C PRO A 176 1.26 -3.99 -2.93
N SER A 177 1.93 -3.67 -4.04
CA SER A 177 3.14 -2.86 -4.03
C SER A 177 2.84 -1.47 -3.52
N GLY A 178 3.71 -0.97 -2.65
CA GLY A 178 3.59 0.36 -2.10
C GLY A 178 2.40 0.50 -1.14
N MET A 179 1.91 -0.59 -0.52
CA MET A 179 0.80 -0.55 0.44
C MET A 179 1.17 -1.14 1.81
N VAL A 180 0.44 -0.69 2.84
CA VAL A 180 0.52 -1.17 4.22
C VAL A 180 -0.85 -1.51 4.75
N TYR A 181 -0.92 -2.56 5.57
CA TYR A 181 -2.11 -2.94 6.31
C TYR A 181 -2.37 -1.97 7.46
N LEU A 182 -3.59 -1.45 7.54
CA LEU A 182 -4.04 -0.47 8.54
C LEU A 182 -4.84 -1.12 9.67
N GLY A 183 -5.06 -2.43 9.61
CA GLY A 183 -6.03 -3.12 10.45
C GLY A 183 -7.41 -3.17 9.80
N ASN A 184 -8.34 -3.89 10.44
CA ASN A 184 -9.75 -3.98 10.02
C ASN A 184 -9.98 -4.29 8.53
N ALA A 185 -9.19 -5.21 7.96
CA ALA A 185 -9.27 -5.59 6.55
C ALA A 185 -9.06 -4.43 5.55
N LEU A 186 -8.26 -3.41 5.93
CA LEU A 186 -7.96 -2.25 5.09
C LEU A 186 -6.45 -2.11 4.85
N TRP A 187 -6.10 -1.74 3.62
CA TRP A 187 -4.75 -1.37 3.20
C TRP A 187 -4.74 0.08 2.72
N GLY A 188 -3.65 0.79 2.99
CA GLY A 188 -3.42 2.15 2.51
C GLY A 188 -2.11 2.26 1.74
N ASP A 189 -2.05 3.20 0.81
CA ASP A 189 -0.81 3.52 0.11
C ASP A 189 0.26 3.99 1.12
N ILE A 190 1.52 3.59 0.94
CA ILE A 190 2.66 4.07 1.75
C ILE A 190 2.98 5.53 1.40
N TYR A 191 2.80 5.92 0.15
CA TYR A 191 3.11 7.24 -0.36
C TYR A 191 1.86 7.93 -0.90
N LEU A 192 1.86 9.26 -0.93
CA LEU A 192 0.81 9.98 -1.66
C LEU A 192 0.82 9.57 -3.13
N SER A 193 -0.36 9.40 -3.73
CA SER A 193 -0.46 8.79 -5.04
C SER A 193 0.18 9.69 -6.11
N SER A 194 0.84 9.07 -7.08
CA SER A 194 1.35 9.69 -8.31
C SER A 194 0.63 9.12 -9.54
N ASP A 195 0.79 9.78 -10.69
CA ASP A 195 0.31 9.26 -11.98
C ASP A 195 1.08 7.99 -12.36
N ASP A 196 0.39 6.96 -12.82
CA ASP A 196 0.99 5.72 -13.33
C ASP A 196 1.36 5.80 -14.82
N GLY A 197 1.01 6.90 -15.50
CA GLY A 197 1.21 7.08 -16.94
C GLY A 197 0.20 6.32 -17.81
N ALA A 198 -0.76 5.64 -17.20
CA ALA A 198 -1.79 4.82 -17.82
C ALA A 198 -3.22 5.23 -17.37
N ASN A 199 -3.37 6.47 -16.90
CA ASN A 199 -4.62 7.05 -16.37
C ASN A 199 -5.10 6.43 -15.05
N GLY A 200 -4.25 5.70 -14.33
CA GLY A 200 -4.48 5.23 -12.97
C GLY A 200 -3.65 5.99 -11.95
N LEU A 201 -3.33 5.32 -10.83
CA LEU A 201 -2.57 5.86 -9.71
C LEU A 201 -1.59 4.81 -9.18
N GLN A 202 -0.43 5.26 -8.71
CA GLN A 202 0.57 4.40 -8.08
C GLN A 202 1.10 5.03 -6.78
N SER A 203 1.59 4.19 -5.86
CA SER A 203 2.20 4.58 -4.58
C SER A 203 3.68 4.26 -4.64
N VAL A 204 4.52 5.25 -4.96
CA VAL A 204 5.94 5.03 -5.27
C VAL A 204 6.82 6.07 -4.58
N TYR A 205 7.88 5.60 -3.92
CA TYR A 205 8.88 6.44 -3.29
C TYR A 205 9.50 7.44 -4.26
N ASN A 206 9.79 8.66 -3.79
CA ASN A 206 10.47 9.70 -4.57
C ASN A 206 9.72 10.11 -5.86
N SER A 207 8.44 9.79 -5.97
CA SER A 207 7.55 10.28 -7.03
C SER A 207 6.94 11.63 -6.66
N THR A 208 6.65 12.45 -7.67
CA THR A 208 5.90 13.69 -7.46
C THR A 208 4.42 13.33 -7.30
N PRO A 209 3.74 13.76 -6.21
CA PRO A 209 2.33 13.44 -6.02
C PRO A 209 1.50 14.13 -7.11
N ILE A 210 0.47 13.44 -7.59
CA ILE A 210 -0.47 13.98 -8.57
C ILE A 210 -1.41 14.97 -7.90
N THR A 211 -1.67 16.09 -8.55
CA THR A 211 -2.58 17.13 -8.05
C THR A 211 -3.39 17.74 -9.19
N GLY A 212 -4.11 18.83 -8.91
CA GLY A 212 -4.76 19.61 -9.95
C GLY A 212 -3.82 20.15 -11.03
N THR A 213 -2.49 20.15 -10.85
CA THR A 213 -1.57 20.44 -11.95
C THR A 213 -1.78 19.50 -13.14
N GLU A 214 -2.12 18.23 -12.86
CA GLU A 214 -2.43 17.20 -13.86
C GLU A 214 -3.94 17.11 -14.17
N GLY A 215 -4.72 18.13 -13.77
CA GLY A 215 -6.17 18.17 -13.95
C GLY A 215 -6.96 17.37 -12.91
N LEU A 216 -6.32 16.91 -11.82
CA LEU A 216 -7.00 16.17 -10.77
C LEU A 216 -8.02 17.04 -10.03
N ASN A 217 -9.28 16.63 -10.08
CA ASN A 217 -10.33 17.03 -9.14
C ASN A 217 -10.85 15.79 -8.39
N TRP A 218 -11.84 15.94 -7.53
CA TRP A 218 -12.36 14.84 -6.71
C TRP A 218 -12.90 13.68 -7.57
N TYR A 219 -13.64 13.98 -8.63
CA TYR A 219 -14.21 12.98 -9.54
C TYR A 219 -13.12 12.19 -10.26
N ILE A 220 -12.15 12.90 -10.84
CA ILE A 220 -11.04 12.29 -11.57
C ILE A 220 -10.16 11.46 -10.62
N ALA A 221 -9.95 11.92 -9.38
CA ALA A 221 -9.24 11.14 -8.37
C ALA A 221 -9.94 9.80 -8.11
N GLY A 222 -11.26 9.81 -7.92
CA GLY A 222 -12.05 8.59 -7.76
C GLY A 222 -12.00 7.66 -8.97
N GLU A 223 -12.12 8.21 -10.18
CA GLU A 223 -12.02 7.43 -11.42
C GLU A 223 -10.66 6.75 -11.59
N ARG A 224 -9.57 7.50 -11.35
CA ARG A 224 -8.20 6.98 -11.45
C ARG A 224 -7.92 5.94 -10.37
N ALA A 225 -8.36 6.17 -9.12
CA ALA A 225 -8.24 5.19 -8.04
C ALA A 225 -8.97 3.88 -8.38
N ARG A 226 -10.20 3.96 -8.91
CA ARG A 226 -10.99 2.79 -9.30
C ARG A 226 -10.29 1.95 -10.39
N ARG A 227 -9.60 2.58 -11.34
CA ARG A 227 -8.89 1.87 -12.42
C ARG A 227 -7.78 0.94 -11.91
N VAL A 228 -7.20 1.27 -10.76
CA VAL A 228 -6.17 0.47 -10.09
C VAL A 228 -6.71 -0.35 -8.91
N GLY A 229 -8.03 -0.50 -8.80
CA GLY A 229 -8.67 -1.30 -7.76
C GLY A 229 -8.66 -0.66 -6.36
N LYS A 230 -8.48 0.65 -6.28
CA LYS A 230 -8.44 1.43 -5.02
C LYS A 230 -9.65 2.39 -4.92
N ARG A 231 -9.76 3.08 -3.79
CA ARG A 231 -10.73 4.14 -3.54
C ARG A 231 -10.13 5.28 -2.71
N LEU A 232 -10.80 6.43 -2.70
CA LEU A 232 -10.51 7.48 -1.74
C LEU A 232 -10.84 6.99 -0.32
N PRO A 233 -10.08 7.43 0.69
CA PRO A 233 -10.35 7.14 2.08
C PRO A 233 -11.56 7.93 2.56
N ASP A 234 -12.28 7.37 3.53
CA ASP A 234 -13.12 8.16 4.40
C ASP A 234 -12.26 8.96 5.41
N TYR A 235 -12.87 9.92 6.10
CA TYR A 235 -12.13 10.79 7.00
C TYR A 235 -11.56 10.03 8.21
N MET A 236 -12.26 9.01 8.71
CA MET A 236 -11.76 8.20 9.81
C MET A 236 -10.56 7.37 9.39
N GLU A 237 -10.63 6.70 8.23
CA GLU A 237 -9.53 5.97 7.60
C GLU A 237 -8.30 6.87 7.44
N PHE A 238 -8.49 8.11 6.97
CA PHE A 238 -7.42 9.10 6.89
C PHE A 238 -6.82 9.42 8.26
N THR A 239 -7.64 9.72 9.27
CA THR A 239 -7.13 10.11 10.60
C THR A 239 -6.41 8.96 11.31
N VAL A 240 -6.85 7.72 11.13
CA VAL A 240 -6.18 6.51 11.62
C VAL A 240 -4.84 6.33 10.91
N ALA A 241 -4.85 6.43 9.57
CA ALA A 241 -3.64 6.32 8.75
C ALA A 241 -2.59 7.39 9.12
N ALA A 242 -3.04 8.60 9.41
CA ALA A 242 -2.18 9.75 9.74
C ALA A 242 -1.76 9.82 11.22
N ASP A 243 -2.31 8.99 12.12
CA ASP A 243 -1.91 9.05 13.52
C ASP A 243 -0.42 8.71 13.68
N GLY A 244 0.25 9.42 14.59
CA GLY A 244 1.70 9.33 14.76
C GLY A 244 2.51 10.03 13.68
N SER A 245 1.90 10.73 12.72
CA SER A 245 2.62 11.72 11.92
C SER A 245 2.92 12.96 12.78
N PRO A 246 4.14 13.52 12.72
CA PRO A 246 4.43 14.82 13.31
C PRO A 246 3.51 15.92 12.77
N GLN A 247 3.17 16.88 13.61
CA GLN A 247 2.37 18.06 13.20
C GLN A 247 3.26 19.06 12.45
N GLY A 248 2.63 19.92 11.65
CA GLY A 248 3.35 20.91 10.86
C GLY A 248 4.02 22.01 11.67
N LEU A 249 5.02 22.62 11.06
CA LEU A 249 5.82 23.72 11.61
C LEU A 249 5.85 24.88 10.62
N ASP A 250 5.69 26.11 11.10
CA ASP A 250 5.65 27.31 10.25
C ASP A 250 6.98 27.59 9.54
N ASN A 251 8.09 27.32 10.22
CA ASN A 251 9.43 27.74 9.85
C ASN A 251 10.39 26.57 9.57
N SER A 252 9.87 25.35 9.41
CA SER A 252 10.70 24.15 9.26
C SER A 252 10.00 23.06 8.45
N ASN A 253 10.79 22.32 7.68
CA ASN A 253 10.36 21.08 7.03
C ASN A 253 10.90 19.82 7.74
N ALA A 254 11.33 19.94 8.99
CA ALA A 254 11.89 18.81 9.73
C ALA A 254 10.90 17.64 9.87
N ASN A 255 9.60 17.96 9.96
CA ASN A 255 8.53 17.04 10.35
C ASN A 255 7.54 16.72 9.22
N GLY A 256 7.74 17.32 8.05
CA GLY A 256 6.84 17.26 6.90
C GLY A 256 7.08 18.47 6.02
N TRP A 257 6.61 18.41 4.77
CA TRP A 257 6.61 19.58 3.90
C TRP A 257 5.51 20.53 4.37
N THR A 258 5.82 21.43 5.29
CA THR A 258 4.81 22.28 5.94
C THR A 258 5.22 23.74 6.08
N ALA A 259 6.52 24.07 5.97
CA ALA A 259 6.99 25.43 6.18
C ALA A 259 6.23 26.45 5.30
N THR A 260 5.73 27.52 5.91
CA THR A 260 4.95 28.58 5.24
C THR A 260 5.68 29.26 4.08
N THR A 261 7.02 29.13 4.03
CA THR A 261 7.86 29.64 2.96
C THR A 261 7.88 28.76 1.70
N ASN A 262 7.47 27.49 1.78
CA ASN A 262 7.42 26.58 0.63
C ASN A 262 6.48 27.12 -0.47
N LYS A 263 6.79 26.80 -1.73
CA LYS A 263 6.07 27.33 -2.90
C LYS A 263 5.48 26.26 -3.82
N ALA A 264 5.80 24.99 -3.60
CA ALA A 264 5.36 23.89 -4.45
C ALA A 264 5.37 22.56 -3.69
N ARG A 265 4.64 21.59 -4.24
CA ARG A 265 4.74 20.18 -3.84
C ARG A 265 6.12 19.62 -4.16
N THR A 266 6.46 18.56 -3.45
CA THR A 266 7.75 17.88 -3.56
C THR A 266 7.55 16.38 -3.67
N ALA A 267 8.61 15.67 -4.07
CA ALA A 267 8.61 14.22 -4.11
C ALA A 267 8.32 13.62 -2.72
N VAL A 268 7.55 12.53 -2.72
CA VAL A 268 7.11 11.84 -1.50
C VAL A 268 8.22 11.00 -0.85
N GLY A 269 8.15 10.81 0.46
CA GLY A 269 9.03 9.96 1.27
C GLY A 269 10.38 10.57 1.63
N LYS A 270 10.63 11.84 1.29
CA LYS A 270 11.97 12.46 1.43
C LYS A 270 12.31 12.89 2.85
N ILE A 271 11.32 13.22 3.67
CA ILE A 271 11.54 13.68 5.04
C ILE A 271 11.45 12.48 5.98
N ALA A 272 12.58 12.15 6.63
CA ALA A 272 12.69 11.01 7.53
C ALA A 272 11.60 10.97 8.63
N ASN A 273 11.24 12.14 9.15
CA ASN A 273 10.28 12.27 10.24
C ASN A 273 8.83 12.26 9.75
N ALA A 274 8.56 12.47 8.47
CA ALA A 274 7.20 12.66 7.94
C ALA A 274 6.47 11.32 7.74
N VAL A 275 6.39 10.51 8.79
CA VAL A 275 5.90 9.14 8.75
C VAL A 275 4.95 8.87 9.92
N SER A 276 3.80 8.27 9.62
CA SER A 276 2.78 7.90 10.61
C SER A 276 3.19 6.68 11.43
N ALA A 277 2.44 6.37 12.49
CA ALA A 277 2.60 5.15 13.27
C ALA A 277 2.36 3.88 12.45
N LEU A 278 1.58 3.99 11.36
CA LEU A 278 1.31 2.92 10.39
C LEU A 278 2.27 2.97 9.19
N ASN A 279 3.38 3.69 9.30
CA ASN A 279 4.48 3.75 8.33
C ASN A 279 4.13 4.40 6.99
N ILE A 280 3.09 5.26 6.97
CA ILE A 280 2.71 6.00 5.78
C ILE A 280 3.44 7.34 5.75
N CYS A 281 4.03 7.67 4.62
CA CYS A 281 4.80 8.88 4.39
C CYS A 281 3.92 10.04 3.94
N ASP A 282 4.22 11.25 4.44
CA ASP A 282 3.67 12.53 3.98
C ASP A 282 2.13 12.70 4.07
N LEU A 283 1.43 11.96 4.94
CA LEU A 283 0.01 12.23 5.21
C LEU A 283 -0.24 13.61 5.86
N VAL A 284 0.79 14.20 6.47
CA VAL A 284 0.76 15.57 7.01
C VAL A 284 1.64 16.48 6.16
N GLY A 285 1.06 17.55 5.63
CA GLY A 285 1.72 18.44 4.69
C GLY A 285 1.87 17.87 3.28
N ASN A 286 2.82 18.45 2.53
CA ASN A 286 3.02 18.30 1.10
C ASN A 286 1.78 18.76 0.31
N VAL A 287 0.77 17.92 0.14
CA VAL A 287 -0.50 18.29 -0.51
C VAL A 287 -1.66 17.91 0.36
N TRP A 288 -2.78 18.61 0.23
CA TRP A 288 -4.05 18.13 0.76
C TRP A 288 -4.47 16.84 0.05
N LYS A 289 -5.19 15.96 0.74
CA LYS A 289 -5.67 14.69 0.18
C LYS A 289 -7.20 14.73 0.06
N TRP A 290 -7.75 14.46 -1.13
CA TRP A 290 -9.19 14.25 -1.29
C TRP A 290 -9.69 13.10 -0.40
N LEU A 291 -10.80 13.34 0.29
CA LEU A 291 -11.52 12.36 1.10
C LEU A 291 -12.88 12.05 0.46
N ASN A 292 -13.50 10.93 0.84
CA ASN A 292 -14.74 10.46 0.24
C ASN A 292 -16.01 11.12 0.84
N GLU A 293 -15.87 12.04 1.78
CA GLU A 293 -16.99 12.79 2.33
C GLU A 293 -17.36 14.00 1.47
N LEU A 294 -18.67 14.13 1.24
CA LEU A 294 -19.30 15.32 0.69
C LEU A 294 -20.14 16.00 1.77
N MET A 295 -20.12 17.32 1.79
CA MET A 295 -21.02 18.14 2.61
C MET A 295 -21.76 19.14 1.74
N HIS A 296 -22.98 19.46 2.15
CA HIS A 296 -23.76 20.54 1.53
C HIS A 296 -23.83 21.75 2.48
N ASP A 297 -23.40 22.91 2.01
CA ASP A 297 -23.45 24.20 2.70
C ASP A 297 -24.45 25.14 1.99
N PRO A 298 -25.74 25.11 2.37
CA PRO A 298 -26.76 25.92 1.73
C PRO A 298 -26.69 27.38 2.22
N THR A 299 -26.16 28.26 1.38
CA THR A 299 -26.03 29.69 1.69
C THR A 299 -27.13 30.58 1.10
N ALA A 300 -27.92 30.10 0.14
CA ALA A 300 -29.09 30.84 -0.39
C ALA A 300 -30.43 30.28 0.12
N ALA A 301 -31.50 31.04 -0.10
CA ALA A 301 -32.85 30.71 0.37
C ALA A 301 -33.64 29.75 -0.53
N SER A 302 -33.19 29.51 -1.77
CA SER A 302 -33.87 28.65 -2.74
C SER A 302 -32.89 27.84 -3.57
N GLY A 303 -33.30 26.64 -3.96
CA GLY A 303 -32.52 25.76 -4.83
C GLY A 303 -32.66 26.09 -6.32
N ALA A 304 -31.61 25.79 -7.09
CA ALA A 304 -31.60 25.82 -8.55
C ALA A 304 -30.72 24.69 -9.11
N TRP A 305 -30.87 24.39 -10.40
CA TRP A 305 -29.95 23.52 -11.13
C TRP A 305 -28.70 24.32 -11.53
N TYR A 306 -27.52 23.75 -11.25
CA TYR A 306 -26.24 24.35 -11.61
C TYR A 306 -25.36 23.39 -12.42
N ASP A 307 -24.85 23.88 -13.55
CA ASP A 307 -23.86 23.20 -14.39
C ASP A 307 -22.44 23.47 -13.90
N VAL A 308 -22.05 22.79 -12.81
CA VAL A 308 -20.74 22.97 -12.16
C VAL A 308 -19.78 21.81 -12.40
N PHE A 309 -20.28 20.68 -12.91
CA PHE A 309 -19.45 19.52 -13.19
C PHE A 309 -18.68 19.67 -14.51
N GLY A 310 -19.24 20.44 -15.47
CA GLY A 310 -18.69 20.58 -16.81
C GLY A 310 -18.72 19.26 -17.59
N GLY A 311 -18.27 19.29 -18.85
CA GLY A 311 -18.01 18.09 -19.65
C GLY A 311 -19.22 17.20 -19.96
N GLY A 312 -20.45 17.65 -19.70
CA GLY A 312 -21.67 16.86 -19.94
C GLY A 312 -22.05 15.88 -18.82
N TYR A 313 -21.47 16.01 -17.63
CA TYR A 313 -21.75 15.13 -16.47
C TYR A 313 -23.03 15.49 -15.68
N GLY A 314 -24.01 16.12 -16.34
CA GLY A 314 -25.25 16.57 -15.71
C GLY A 314 -25.10 17.84 -14.86
N GLN A 315 -26.12 18.13 -14.05
CA GLN A 315 -26.20 19.32 -13.20
C GLN A 315 -26.54 18.92 -11.76
N ALA A 316 -26.16 19.75 -10.79
CA ALA A 316 -26.53 19.57 -9.38
C ALA A 316 -27.70 20.49 -9.00
N TRP A 317 -28.70 19.94 -8.32
CA TRP A 317 -29.73 20.72 -7.63
C TRP A 317 -29.26 21.09 -6.23
N MET A 318 -29.03 22.37 -5.97
CA MET A 318 -28.48 22.85 -4.70
C MET A 318 -28.84 24.32 -4.44
N TYR A 319 -28.54 24.81 -3.23
CA TYR A 319 -28.88 26.16 -2.78
C TYR A 319 -27.82 27.23 -3.11
N SER A 320 -26.72 26.86 -3.79
CA SER A 320 -25.78 27.80 -4.39
C SER A 320 -24.89 27.05 -5.38
N SER A 321 -24.32 27.73 -6.37
CA SER A 321 -23.36 27.11 -7.31
C SER A 321 -22.07 26.63 -6.65
N THR A 322 -21.88 26.91 -5.36
CA THR A 322 -20.72 26.54 -4.55
C THR A 322 -21.12 25.70 -3.34
N GLY A 323 -22.37 25.22 -3.25
CA GLY A 323 -22.87 24.64 -2.02
C GLY A 323 -22.41 23.21 -1.75
N LEU A 324 -21.80 22.52 -2.71
CA LEU A 324 -21.30 21.16 -2.51
C LEU A 324 -19.78 21.19 -2.28
N HIS A 325 -19.34 20.72 -1.12
CA HIS A 325 -17.91 20.62 -0.79
C HIS A 325 -17.49 19.16 -0.60
N ALA A 326 -16.31 18.81 -1.10
CA ALA A 326 -15.60 17.59 -0.75
C ALA A 326 -14.55 17.89 0.32
N LEU A 327 -14.45 17.03 1.33
CA LEU A 327 -13.46 17.19 2.38
C LEU A 327 -12.06 16.87 1.86
N ILE A 328 -11.07 17.57 2.42
CA ILE A 328 -9.66 17.29 2.19
C ILE A 328 -8.91 17.21 3.51
N GLY A 329 -7.94 16.30 3.63
CA GLY A 329 -7.18 16.02 4.85
C GLY A 329 -5.69 16.39 4.81
N GLY A 330 -5.12 16.73 5.96
CA GLY A 330 -3.67 16.71 6.24
C GLY A 330 -2.86 17.99 6.04
N GLY A 331 -3.39 19.01 5.37
CA GLY A 331 -2.64 20.24 5.04
C GLY A 331 -1.74 20.11 3.81
N TYR A 332 -1.28 21.25 3.27
CA TYR A 332 -0.32 21.30 2.16
C TYR A 332 1.00 22.02 2.53
N TRP A 333 1.89 22.13 1.55
CA TRP A 333 3.29 22.52 1.73
C TRP A 333 3.52 23.86 2.43
N SER A 334 2.55 24.78 2.48
CA SER A 334 2.68 26.09 3.13
C SER A 334 1.66 26.37 4.24
N ASP A 335 0.98 25.35 4.75
CA ASP A 335 -0.01 25.50 5.82
C ASP A 335 0.60 25.61 7.23
N GLY A 336 1.91 25.39 7.37
CA GLY A 336 2.61 25.55 8.64
C GLY A 336 2.02 24.68 9.74
N VAL A 337 1.72 25.31 10.87
CA VAL A 337 1.10 24.66 12.04
C VAL A 337 -0.32 24.14 11.82
N TYR A 338 -0.99 24.47 10.71
CA TYR A 338 -2.31 23.94 10.40
C TYR A 338 -2.26 22.49 9.87
N CYS A 339 -1.11 22.04 9.37
CA CYS A 339 -0.93 20.66 8.95
C CYS A 339 -0.99 19.71 10.16
N GLY A 340 -1.77 18.64 10.05
CA GLY A 340 -1.90 17.66 11.12
C GLY A 340 -2.71 16.44 10.73
N SER A 341 -2.65 15.39 11.56
CA SER A 341 -3.33 14.11 11.32
C SER A 341 -4.87 14.19 11.36
N ARG A 342 -5.39 15.30 11.88
CA ARG A 342 -6.82 15.65 11.92
C ARG A 342 -7.12 16.99 11.24
N ALA A 343 -6.16 17.52 10.48
CA ALA A 343 -6.41 18.73 9.70
C ALA A 343 -7.42 18.39 8.61
N VAL A 344 -8.50 19.16 8.54
CA VAL A 344 -9.54 19.00 7.53
C VAL A 344 -9.93 20.38 7.00
N SER A 345 -10.03 20.51 5.68
CA SER A 345 -10.66 21.67 5.06
C SER A 345 -12.01 21.31 4.49
N CYS A 346 -13.01 22.12 4.82
CA CYS A 346 -14.42 21.90 4.53
C CYS A 346 -14.95 22.89 3.49
N ASN A 347 -14.08 23.45 2.64
CA ASN A 347 -14.42 24.55 1.72
C ASN A 347 -14.10 24.26 0.25
N HIS A 348 -13.66 23.05 -0.09
CA HIS A 348 -13.24 22.71 -1.45
C HIS A 348 -14.37 22.10 -2.25
N TYR A 349 -14.58 22.58 -3.47
CA TYR A 349 -15.60 22.02 -4.35
C TYR A 349 -15.08 20.76 -5.06
N PRO A 350 -15.90 19.71 -5.25
CA PRO A 350 -15.47 18.47 -5.91
C PRO A 350 -14.92 18.66 -7.33
N TRP A 351 -15.39 19.70 -8.04
CA TRP A 351 -14.93 20.03 -9.39
C TRP A 351 -13.68 20.91 -9.42
N ASN A 352 -13.21 21.42 -8.27
CA ASN A 352 -12.03 22.28 -8.24
C ASN A 352 -10.76 21.50 -8.60
N VAL A 353 -9.97 22.11 -9.47
CA VAL A 353 -8.64 21.67 -9.86
C VAL A 353 -7.66 22.61 -9.15
N SER A 354 -6.84 22.08 -8.25
CA SER A 354 -5.92 22.88 -7.44
C SER A 354 -4.56 22.21 -7.31
N THR A 355 -3.49 22.98 -7.49
CA THR A 355 -2.11 22.46 -7.50
C THR A 355 -1.67 21.85 -6.17
N PHE A 356 -2.38 22.19 -5.09
CA PHE A 356 -2.11 21.76 -3.72
C PHE A 356 -3.05 20.66 -3.21
N VAL A 357 -3.95 20.15 -4.04
CA VAL A 357 -4.85 19.04 -3.67
C VAL A 357 -4.52 17.82 -4.53
N GLY A 358 -4.06 16.76 -3.88
CA GLY A 358 -3.80 15.45 -4.46
C GLY A 358 -4.70 14.38 -3.85
N VAL A 359 -4.21 13.14 -3.84
CA VAL A 359 -4.95 11.99 -3.33
C VAL A 359 -4.02 11.00 -2.64
N TRP A 360 -4.56 10.30 -1.65
CA TRP A 360 -3.99 9.12 -1.02
C TRP A 360 -5.09 8.06 -1.08
N CYS A 361 -4.76 6.81 -1.40
CA CYS A 361 -5.77 5.79 -1.67
C CYS A 361 -5.70 4.63 -0.68
N VAL A 362 -6.84 3.95 -0.56
CA VAL A 362 -7.01 2.73 0.24
C VAL A 362 -7.63 1.60 -0.60
N CYS A 363 -7.47 0.36 -0.13
CA CYS A 363 -8.04 -0.84 -0.72
C CYS A 363 -8.39 -1.86 0.37
N ASP A 364 -9.51 -2.55 0.24
CA ASP A 364 -9.86 -3.62 1.18
C ASP A 364 -8.95 -4.84 0.99
N SER A 365 -8.78 -5.63 2.05
CA SER A 365 -8.13 -6.95 2.00
C SER A 365 -8.92 -7.95 1.15
N LEU A 366 -8.19 -8.89 0.55
CA LEU A 366 -8.75 -10.08 -0.10
C LEU A 366 -9.22 -11.15 0.91
#